data_AF-A0A954I5F6-F1
#
_entry.id   AF-A0A954I5F6-F1
#
_cell.length_a   1.000
_cell.length_b   1.000
_cell.length_c   1.000
_cell.angle_alpha   90.00
_cell.angle_beta   90.00
_cell.angle_gamma   90.00
#
_symmetry.space_group_name_H-M   'P 1'
#
loop_
_entity.id
_entity.type
_entity.pdbx_description
1 polymer ?
#
loop_
_entity_poly.entity_id
_entity_poly.type
_entity_poly.pdbx_seq_one_letter_code
_entity_poly.pdbx_strand_id
1 'polypeptide(L)'
;MPRILICECKQEVSTFNPFLSGYDDFAVRRGQDLLDYHRRVRNEIGGALNVFDADKAVEIIPGYSAFFITSGGTLAQSAWERIAAEFLEAVRNANDIDGIYFCMHGAMAAEQEFDPEGWLLAETRRLVGPEVPLVVSLDLHGILTDRMLEHSDAIVAYHTYPHVDFFETGQRAAGLLMKILTENVRPVTAKVAIPALVRGDELITATGAFGQSIRLAQQAEQGPAGLSAGMFIGNPFTDVPALQTYSFVVTDHDEVLAQQQAIQIAESFWTNHERMRVPLVSLEQMVQQL
;
A
#
# COMPACT_ATOMS: atom_id res chain seq x y z
N MET A 1 11.55 -21.60 -11.87
CA MET A 1 11.68 -21.39 -10.42
C MET A 1 11.49 -19.91 -10.25
N PRO A 2 10.33 -19.42 -9.78
CA PRO A 2 10.01 -18.00 -9.85
C PRO A 2 11.05 -17.16 -9.12
N ARG A 3 11.66 -16.22 -9.85
CA ARG A 3 12.64 -15.26 -9.34
C ARG A 3 11.91 -13.96 -9.00
N ILE A 4 11.72 -13.70 -7.70
CA ILE A 4 10.86 -12.61 -7.21
C ILE A 4 11.71 -11.46 -6.65
N LEU A 5 11.65 -10.30 -7.30
CA LEU A 5 12.26 -9.07 -6.78
C LEU A 5 11.44 -8.52 -5.60
N ILE A 6 12.12 -8.13 -4.53
CA ILE A 6 11.52 -7.41 -3.40
C ILE A 6 12.20 -6.05 -3.20
N CYS A 7 11.40 -4.97 -3.20
CA CYS A 7 11.82 -3.62 -2.83
C CYS A 7 10.85 -2.96 -1.83
N GLU A 8 11.33 -1.95 -1.12
CA GLU A 8 10.56 -1.12 -0.18
C GLU A 8 10.81 0.37 -0.44
N CYS A 9 9.75 1.18 -0.51
CA CYS A 9 9.85 2.63 -0.47
C CYS A 9 8.66 3.20 0.29
N LYS A 10 8.86 3.59 1.55
CA LYS A 10 7.78 3.90 2.49
C LYS A 10 8.05 5.17 3.27
N GLN A 11 7.12 6.12 3.17
CA GLN A 11 7.04 7.31 4.01
C GLN A 11 5.57 7.77 4.04
N GLU A 12 5.12 8.28 5.18
CA GLU A 12 3.95 9.14 5.27
C GLU A 12 4.42 10.59 5.38
N VAL A 13 3.83 11.52 4.62
CA VAL A 13 4.17 12.96 4.69
C VAL A 13 2.99 13.80 5.16
N SER A 14 3.28 14.80 5.98
CA SER A 14 2.42 15.97 6.16
C SER A 14 2.98 17.11 5.31
N THR A 15 2.27 17.50 4.24
CA THR A 15 2.67 18.65 3.40
C THR A 15 2.54 19.99 4.12
N PHE A 16 1.83 20.00 5.25
CA PHE A 16 1.69 21.14 6.15
C PHE A 16 2.84 21.24 7.18
N ASN A 17 3.74 20.26 7.26
CA ASN A 17 4.95 20.34 8.07
C ASN A 17 5.97 21.27 7.36
N PRO A 18 6.41 22.38 8.00
CA PRO A 18 7.35 23.33 7.38
C PRO A 18 8.79 22.79 7.25
N PHE A 19 9.09 21.63 7.84
CA PHE A 19 10.39 20.99 7.72
C PHE A 19 10.35 19.87 6.69
N LEU A 20 11.14 20.00 5.62
CA LEU A 20 11.31 18.95 4.62
C LEU A 20 11.99 17.73 5.25
N SER A 21 11.55 16.54 4.79
CA SER A 21 12.22 15.27 5.07
C SER A 21 13.46 15.11 4.19
N GLY A 22 14.55 14.57 4.75
CA GLY A 22 15.81 14.30 4.06
C GLY A 22 16.05 12.81 3.78
N TYR A 23 17.16 12.52 3.10
CA TYR A 23 17.57 11.13 2.83
C TYR A 23 17.95 10.39 4.12
N ASP A 24 18.64 11.07 5.04
CA ASP A 24 19.19 10.46 6.26
C ASP A 24 18.11 10.11 7.31
N ASP A 25 16.86 10.54 7.08
CA ASP A 25 15.70 10.12 7.88
C ASP A 25 15.19 8.70 7.48
N PHE A 26 15.61 8.17 6.32
CA PHE A 26 15.24 6.83 5.87
C PHE A 26 16.25 5.79 6.37
N ALA A 27 15.71 4.70 6.93
CA ALA A 27 16.51 3.54 7.30
C ALA A 27 16.78 2.67 6.05
N VAL A 28 17.80 3.02 5.26
CA VAL A 28 18.09 2.37 3.97
C VAL A 28 18.79 1.00 4.12
N ARG A 29 18.32 -0.01 3.39
CA ARG A 29 18.90 -1.37 3.26
C ARG A 29 19.05 -1.78 1.80
N ARG A 30 20.03 -2.63 1.49
CA ARG A 30 20.34 -3.09 0.14
C ARG A 30 20.72 -4.56 0.15
N GLY A 31 20.36 -5.31 -0.88
CA GLY A 31 20.77 -6.71 -1.00
C GLY A 31 20.35 -7.55 0.21
N GLN A 32 21.20 -8.48 0.63
CA GLN A 32 20.86 -9.46 1.67
C GLN A 32 20.42 -8.83 3.01
N ASP A 33 20.95 -7.65 3.37
CA ASP A 33 20.60 -6.94 4.61
C ASP A 33 19.11 -6.58 4.70
N LEU A 34 18.44 -6.40 3.55
CA LEU A 34 16.99 -6.23 3.47
C LEU A 34 16.29 -7.50 3.98
N LEU A 35 16.58 -8.64 3.37
CA LEU A 35 15.93 -9.92 3.71
C LEU A 35 16.22 -10.32 5.15
N ASP A 36 17.47 -10.19 5.59
CA ASP A 36 17.91 -10.58 6.92
C ASP A 36 17.35 -9.66 8.01
N TYR A 37 17.01 -8.41 7.69
CA TYR A 37 16.23 -7.56 8.57
C TYR A 37 14.75 -8.00 8.61
N HIS A 38 14.09 -8.10 7.46
CA HIS A 38 12.65 -8.33 7.40
C HIS A 38 12.23 -9.73 7.90
N ARG A 39 13.06 -10.77 7.75
CA ARG A 39 12.81 -12.10 8.37
C ARG A 39 12.72 -12.07 9.91
N ARG A 40 13.18 -11.00 10.57
CA ARG A 40 13.18 -10.86 12.04
C ARG A 40 12.07 -9.96 12.58
N VAL A 41 11.27 -9.32 11.72
CA VAL A 41 10.19 -8.40 12.11
C VAL A 41 8.85 -8.82 11.52
N ARG A 42 7.75 -8.51 12.22
CA ARG A 42 6.39 -8.80 11.75
C ARG A 42 5.80 -7.64 10.94
N ASN A 43 6.46 -7.27 9.85
CA ASN A 43 5.94 -6.33 8.86
C ASN A 43 5.63 -7.04 7.53
N GLU A 44 5.24 -6.29 6.51
CA GLU A 44 4.71 -6.80 5.25
C GLU A 44 5.75 -7.62 4.49
N ILE A 45 6.98 -7.11 4.36
CA ILE A 45 8.05 -7.89 3.74
C ILE A 45 8.34 -9.14 4.58
N GLY A 46 8.31 -9.08 5.92
CA GLY A 46 8.41 -10.28 6.76
C GLY A 46 7.30 -11.31 6.48
N GLY A 47 6.08 -10.86 6.21
CA GLY A 47 4.94 -11.69 5.82
C GLY A 47 5.05 -12.26 4.42
N ALA A 48 5.50 -11.45 3.45
CA ALA A 48 5.74 -11.88 2.09
C ALA A 48 6.85 -12.93 2.01
N LEU A 49 7.97 -12.69 2.70
CA LEU A 49 9.07 -13.65 2.85
C LEU A 49 8.61 -14.94 3.50
N ASN A 50 7.68 -14.90 4.48
CA ASN A 50 7.12 -16.12 5.07
C ASN A 50 6.33 -16.99 4.06
N VAL A 51 5.70 -16.39 3.05
CA VAL A 51 5.04 -17.12 1.96
C VAL A 51 6.07 -17.64 0.95
N PHE A 52 7.01 -16.80 0.52
CA PHE A 52 8.02 -17.18 -0.47
C PHE A 52 9.00 -18.25 0.06
N ASP A 53 9.50 -18.11 1.29
CA ASP A 53 10.40 -19.09 1.93
C ASP A 53 9.73 -20.46 2.17
N ALA A 54 8.40 -20.55 2.08
CA ALA A 54 7.68 -21.82 2.20
C ALA A 54 7.76 -22.68 0.93
N ASP A 55 7.95 -22.07 -0.25
CA ASP A 55 8.20 -22.77 -1.51
C ASP A 55 9.69 -22.73 -1.89
N LYS A 56 10.35 -23.89 -1.79
CA LYS A 56 11.77 -24.05 -2.12
C LYS A 56 12.09 -23.88 -3.62
N ALA A 57 11.08 -23.75 -4.48
CA ALA A 57 11.23 -23.45 -5.89
C ALA A 57 11.18 -21.93 -6.20
N VAL A 58 10.93 -21.08 -5.20
CA VAL A 58 11.00 -19.61 -5.32
C VAL A 58 12.42 -19.14 -4.96
N GLU A 59 12.97 -18.25 -5.78
CA GLU A 59 14.23 -17.55 -5.51
C GLU A 59 13.92 -16.07 -5.25
N ILE A 60 14.31 -15.56 -4.08
CA ILE A 60 14.06 -14.17 -3.70
C ILE A 60 15.26 -13.31 -4.11
N ILE A 61 15.02 -12.33 -4.97
CA ILE A 61 16.02 -11.37 -5.45
C ILE A 61 15.91 -10.11 -4.57
N PRO A 62 16.91 -9.81 -3.72
CA PRO A 62 16.85 -8.63 -2.87
C PRO A 62 17.19 -7.36 -3.66
N GLY A 63 16.26 -6.40 -3.66
CA GLY A 63 16.47 -5.09 -4.24
C GLY A 63 16.93 -4.05 -3.21
N TYR A 64 16.13 -3.00 -3.09
CA TYR A 64 16.39 -1.80 -2.29
C TYR A 64 15.26 -1.56 -1.30
N SER A 65 15.59 -1.13 -0.07
CA SER A 65 14.61 -0.70 0.93
C SER A 65 14.97 0.69 1.42
N ALA A 66 14.01 1.62 1.37
CA ALA A 66 14.03 2.89 2.09
C ALA A 66 12.74 3.02 2.90
N PHE A 67 12.88 2.92 4.23
CA PHE A 67 11.78 3.02 5.18
C PHE A 67 11.96 4.21 6.12
N PHE A 68 11.05 5.18 6.05
CA PHE A 68 10.90 6.25 7.02
C PHE A 68 10.06 5.72 8.18
N ILE A 69 10.61 5.71 9.40
CA ILE A 69 10.01 5.01 10.56
C ILE A 69 8.78 5.76 11.15
N THR A 70 8.64 7.07 10.86
CA THR A 70 7.55 7.93 11.32
C THR A 70 6.88 8.67 10.15
N SER A 71 5.83 9.43 10.45
CA SER A 71 5.37 10.51 9.56
C SER A 71 6.41 11.64 9.52
N GLY A 72 6.62 12.24 8.35
CA GLY A 72 7.59 13.32 8.10
C GLY A 72 6.96 14.56 7.47
N GLY A 73 7.76 15.52 7.03
CA GLY A 73 7.30 16.54 6.08
C GLY A 73 7.49 16.10 4.64
N THR A 74 7.09 16.94 3.67
CA THR A 74 7.34 16.71 2.23
C THR A 74 8.80 16.32 1.99
N LEU A 75 9.04 15.32 1.14
CA LEU A 75 10.38 14.85 0.81
C LEU A 75 11.13 15.89 -0.03
N ALA A 76 12.30 16.33 0.45
CA ALA A 76 13.15 17.24 -0.31
C ALA A 76 13.52 16.63 -1.66
N GLN A 77 13.48 17.43 -2.73
CA GLN A 77 13.65 16.95 -4.11
C GLN A 77 14.94 16.16 -4.30
N SER A 78 16.05 16.63 -3.72
CA SER A 78 17.35 15.94 -3.81
C SER A 78 17.41 14.61 -3.05
N ALA A 79 16.59 14.44 -2.00
CA ALA A 79 16.44 13.18 -1.29
C ALA A 79 15.57 12.20 -2.09
N TRP A 80 14.47 12.70 -2.66
CA TRP A 80 13.61 11.95 -3.58
C TRP A 80 14.38 11.42 -4.79
N GLU A 81 15.07 12.30 -5.53
CA GLU A 81 15.88 11.93 -6.71
C GLU A 81 16.89 10.83 -6.40
N ARG A 82 17.52 10.89 -5.22
CA ARG A 82 18.47 9.87 -4.75
C ARG A 82 17.78 8.55 -4.41
N ILE A 83 16.68 8.56 -3.67
CA ILE A 83 15.92 7.35 -3.32
C ILE A 83 15.37 6.68 -4.58
N ALA A 84 14.81 7.48 -5.50
CA ALA A 84 14.30 7.01 -6.79
C ALA A 84 15.39 6.39 -7.67
N ALA A 85 16.58 7.03 -7.74
CA ALA A 85 17.72 6.49 -8.47
C ALA A 85 18.22 5.17 -7.88
N GLU A 86 18.41 5.09 -6.56
CA GLU A 86 18.89 3.88 -5.87
C GLU A 86 17.87 2.73 -5.95
N PHE A 87 16.57 3.03 -5.87
CA PHE A 87 15.48 2.06 -6.07
C PHE A 87 15.47 1.50 -7.50
N LEU A 88 15.48 2.37 -8.51
CA LEU A 88 15.46 1.94 -9.92
C LEU A 88 16.78 1.29 -10.36
N GLU A 89 17.91 1.60 -9.74
CA GLU A 89 19.17 0.86 -9.95
C GLU A 89 19.04 -0.59 -9.46
N ALA A 90 18.41 -0.83 -8.30
CA ALA A 90 18.14 -2.18 -7.83
C ALA A 90 17.18 -2.94 -8.77
N VAL A 91 16.16 -2.28 -9.32
CA VAL A 91 15.28 -2.86 -10.36
C VAL A 91 16.07 -3.23 -11.62
N ARG A 92 16.94 -2.33 -12.13
CA ARG A 92 17.78 -2.61 -13.32
C ARG A 92 18.75 -3.77 -13.15
N ASN A 93 19.28 -3.95 -11.94
CA ASN A 93 20.25 -4.99 -11.62
C ASN A 93 19.57 -6.35 -11.33
N ALA A 94 18.24 -6.39 -11.16
CA ALA A 94 17.45 -7.59 -10.95
C ALA A 94 17.21 -8.32 -12.29
N ASN A 95 18.22 -9.08 -12.72
CA ASN A 95 18.17 -9.86 -13.97
C ASN A 95 17.28 -11.10 -13.85
N ASP A 96 16.64 -11.48 -14.96
CA ASP A 96 15.84 -12.69 -15.11
C ASP A 96 14.76 -12.86 -14.02
N ILE A 97 14.05 -11.79 -13.67
CA ILE A 97 12.96 -11.84 -12.69
C ILE A 97 11.65 -12.30 -13.34
N ASP A 98 10.97 -13.23 -12.67
CA ASP A 98 9.65 -13.72 -13.07
C ASP A 98 8.52 -12.89 -12.44
N GLY A 99 8.77 -12.21 -11.32
CA GLY A 99 7.77 -11.37 -10.64
C GLY A 99 8.37 -10.36 -9.66
N ILE A 100 7.55 -9.42 -9.21
CA ILE A 100 7.94 -8.29 -8.36
C ILE A 100 6.91 -8.12 -7.23
N TYR A 101 7.42 -7.95 -6.00
CA TYR A 101 6.65 -7.49 -4.86
C TYR A 101 7.25 -6.18 -4.32
N PHE A 102 6.45 -5.11 -4.33
CA PHE A 102 6.82 -3.83 -3.72
C PHE A 102 6.03 -3.58 -2.43
N CYS A 103 6.75 -3.19 -1.38
CA CYS A 103 6.14 -2.68 -0.15
C CYS A 103 6.24 -1.15 -0.15
N MET A 104 5.09 -0.47 -0.19
CA MET A 104 5.00 0.98 -0.28
C MET A 104 4.02 1.52 0.76
N HIS A 105 4.04 2.82 1.04
CA HIS A 105 3.07 3.42 1.94
C HIS A 105 1.81 3.84 1.16
N GLY A 106 2.01 4.50 0.03
CA GLY A 106 0.97 5.13 -0.79
C GLY A 106 0.70 6.58 -0.41
N ALA A 107 1.43 7.17 0.55
CA ALA A 107 1.22 8.54 1.03
C ALA A 107 2.52 9.35 1.10
N MET A 108 3.51 9.00 0.27
CA MET A 108 4.71 9.82 0.08
C MET A 108 4.39 11.00 -0.84
N ALA A 109 5.07 12.13 -0.66
CA ALA A 109 5.08 13.21 -1.63
C ALA A 109 6.43 13.95 -1.56
N ALA A 110 6.96 14.31 -2.73
CA ALA A 110 8.15 15.13 -2.87
C ALA A 110 7.79 16.54 -3.36
N GLU A 111 8.72 17.49 -3.26
CA GLU A 111 8.50 18.89 -3.65
C GLU A 111 7.99 19.07 -5.10
N GLN A 112 8.32 18.14 -6.02
CA GLN A 112 7.96 18.22 -7.44
C GLN A 112 7.26 16.96 -7.99
N GLU A 113 7.04 15.94 -7.15
CA GLU A 113 6.29 14.73 -7.50
C GLU A 113 5.31 14.38 -6.38
N PHE A 114 4.02 14.44 -6.70
CA PHE A 114 2.90 14.25 -5.78
C PHE A 114 2.43 12.79 -5.71
N ASP A 115 2.95 11.94 -6.59
CA ASP A 115 2.74 10.50 -6.59
C ASP A 115 4.08 9.75 -6.83
N PRO A 116 4.98 9.74 -5.82
CA PRO A 116 6.27 9.04 -5.89
C PRO A 116 6.10 7.53 -6.08
N GLU A 117 5.14 6.90 -5.40
CA GLU A 117 4.84 5.48 -5.52
C GLU A 117 4.43 5.11 -6.95
N GLY A 118 3.45 5.81 -7.53
CA GLY A 118 3.03 5.63 -8.92
C GLY A 118 4.15 5.95 -9.91
N TRP A 119 5.04 6.90 -9.61
CA TRP A 119 6.22 7.19 -10.42
C TRP A 119 7.21 6.00 -10.44
N LEU A 120 7.50 5.41 -9.27
CA LEU A 120 8.36 4.21 -9.20
C LEU A 120 7.76 3.02 -9.94
N LEU A 121 6.43 2.85 -9.86
CA LEU A 121 5.72 1.81 -10.60
C LEU A 121 5.81 2.05 -12.12
N ALA A 122 5.57 3.28 -12.58
CA ALA A 122 5.70 3.67 -13.98
C ALA A 122 7.11 3.38 -14.54
N GLU A 123 8.15 3.85 -13.86
CA GLU A 123 9.52 3.65 -14.31
C GLU A 123 9.96 2.18 -14.19
N THR A 124 9.47 1.44 -13.18
CA THR A 124 9.67 -0.02 -13.10
C THR A 124 9.09 -0.72 -14.34
N ARG A 125 7.85 -0.39 -14.75
CA ARG A 125 7.23 -0.94 -15.97
C ARG A 125 8.03 -0.63 -17.24
N ARG A 126 8.64 0.56 -17.33
CA ARG A 126 9.52 0.91 -18.47
C ARG A 126 10.81 0.08 -18.51
N LEU A 127 11.28 -0.42 -17.36
CA LEU A 127 12.50 -1.23 -17.25
C LEU A 127 12.24 -2.73 -17.47
N VAL A 128 11.16 -3.27 -16.89
CA VAL A 128 10.90 -4.72 -16.86
C VAL A 128 9.87 -5.18 -17.91
N GLY A 129 9.12 -4.25 -18.49
CA GLY A 129 8.02 -4.52 -19.41
C GLY A 129 6.68 -4.83 -18.72
N PRO A 130 5.63 -5.11 -19.51
CA PRO A 130 4.28 -5.38 -18.99
C PRO A 130 4.08 -6.81 -18.51
N GLU A 131 4.89 -7.78 -18.98
CA GLU A 131 4.63 -9.22 -18.77
C GLU A 131 5.07 -9.74 -17.39
N VAL A 132 5.94 -9.02 -16.68
CA VAL A 132 6.43 -9.41 -15.33
C VAL A 132 5.40 -8.97 -14.28
N PRO A 133 4.73 -9.88 -13.55
CA PRO A 133 3.74 -9.49 -12.57
C PRO A 133 4.32 -8.65 -11.42
N LEU A 134 3.63 -7.57 -11.06
CA LEU A 134 4.01 -6.61 -10.02
C LEU A 134 2.82 -6.41 -9.07
N VAL A 135 2.97 -6.93 -7.84
CA VAL A 135 1.99 -6.73 -6.76
C VAL A 135 2.54 -5.75 -5.73
N VAL A 136 1.70 -4.83 -5.24
CA VAL A 136 2.08 -3.82 -4.24
C VAL A 136 1.25 -3.99 -2.97
N SER A 137 1.89 -3.96 -1.79
CA SER A 137 1.18 -3.78 -0.52
C SER A 137 1.23 -2.31 -0.08
N LEU A 138 0.10 -1.76 0.38
CA LEU A 138 -0.05 -0.35 0.78
C LEU A 138 -0.72 -0.18 2.16
N ASP A 139 -0.44 0.96 2.80
CA ASP A 139 -1.15 1.42 3.99
C ASP A 139 -2.55 1.93 3.61
N LEU A 140 -3.56 1.74 4.46
CA LEU A 140 -4.91 2.28 4.23
C LEU A 140 -4.99 3.83 4.32
N HIS A 141 -3.95 4.50 4.81
CA HIS A 141 -3.76 5.95 4.66
C HIS A 141 -3.19 6.36 3.29
N GLY A 142 -2.86 5.39 2.44
CA GLY A 142 -2.43 5.63 1.06
C GLY A 142 -3.45 6.41 0.23
N ILE A 143 -2.95 7.10 -0.78
CA ILE A 143 -3.69 7.90 -1.76
C ILE A 143 -3.61 7.14 -3.09
N LEU A 144 -4.63 6.30 -3.34
CA LEU A 144 -4.61 5.37 -4.47
C LEU A 144 -4.82 6.10 -5.81
N THR A 145 -3.72 6.53 -6.45
CA THR A 145 -3.75 7.22 -7.73
C THR A 145 -4.14 6.30 -8.89
N ASP A 146 -4.45 6.86 -10.06
CA ASP A 146 -4.67 6.07 -11.27
C ASP A 146 -3.35 5.50 -11.80
N ARG A 147 -2.26 6.27 -11.74
CA ARG A 147 -0.90 5.86 -12.14
C ARG A 147 -0.41 4.61 -11.39
N MET A 148 -0.75 4.47 -10.11
CA MET A 148 -0.45 3.26 -9.33
C MET A 148 -1.19 2.02 -9.87
N LEU A 149 -2.46 2.17 -10.27
CA LEU A 149 -3.27 1.10 -10.85
C LEU A 149 -2.89 0.77 -12.30
N GLU A 150 -2.51 1.76 -13.10
CA GLU A 150 -2.03 1.57 -14.47
C GLU A 150 -0.70 0.81 -14.55
N HIS A 151 0.05 0.74 -13.44
CA HIS A 151 1.41 0.23 -13.40
C HIS A 151 1.66 -0.88 -12.37
N SER A 152 0.62 -1.39 -11.70
CA SER A 152 0.64 -2.62 -10.90
C SER A 152 -0.40 -3.61 -11.42
N ASP A 153 -0.18 -4.91 -11.28
CA ASP A 153 -1.20 -5.91 -11.61
C ASP A 153 -2.22 -6.01 -10.48
N ALA A 154 -1.77 -5.91 -9.24
CA ALA A 154 -2.67 -5.88 -8.08
C ALA A 154 -2.12 -5.04 -6.93
N ILE A 155 -3.05 -4.48 -6.18
CA ILE A 155 -2.84 -3.78 -4.92
C ILE A 155 -3.43 -4.62 -3.77
N VAL A 156 -2.74 -4.68 -2.63
CA VAL A 156 -3.26 -5.25 -1.38
C VAL A 156 -3.11 -4.22 -0.27
N ALA A 157 -4.22 -3.84 0.36
CA ALA A 157 -4.25 -2.81 1.42
C ALA A 157 -4.39 -3.42 2.82
N TYR A 158 -3.90 -2.71 3.84
CA TYR A 158 -4.21 -3.04 5.24
C TYR A 158 -5.72 -3.06 5.49
N HIS A 159 -6.14 -3.95 6.39
CA HIS A 159 -7.54 -4.08 6.83
C HIS A 159 -7.76 -3.61 8.26
N THR A 160 -6.72 -3.24 9.01
CA THR A 160 -6.87 -2.79 10.40
C THR A 160 -6.46 -1.34 10.64
N TYR A 161 -7.28 -0.62 11.40
CA TYR A 161 -6.95 0.68 11.98
C TYR A 161 -7.35 0.64 13.47
N PRO A 162 -6.43 0.88 14.42
CA PRO A 162 -4.99 1.02 14.21
C PRO A 162 -4.36 -0.25 13.60
N HIS A 163 -3.24 -0.08 12.90
CA HIS A 163 -2.61 -1.17 12.14
C HIS A 163 -2.00 -2.24 13.04
N VAL A 164 -2.45 -3.46 12.86
CA VAL A 164 -1.93 -4.69 13.50
C VAL A 164 -1.75 -5.83 12.51
N ASP A 165 -2.09 -5.63 11.22
CA ASP A 165 -2.12 -6.66 10.16
C ASP A 165 -1.05 -6.46 9.05
N PHE A 166 0.07 -5.81 9.38
CA PHE A 166 1.19 -5.58 8.45
C PHE A 166 1.69 -6.91 7.85
N PHE A 167 1.98 -7.90 8.69
CA PHE A 167 2.51 -9.21 8.28
C PHE A 167 1.49 -9.98 7.44
N GLU A 168 0.23 -9.97 7.86
CA GLU A 168 -0.88 -10.65 7.21
C GLU A 168 -1.21 -10.02 5.85
N THR A 169 -1.04 -8.70 5.68
CA THR A 169 -1.10 -8.01 4.39
C THR A 169 0.05 -8.43 3.48
N GLY A 170 1.26 -8.55 4.01
CA GLY A 170 2.41 -9.11 3.30
C GLY A 170 2.17 -10.52 2.78
N GLN A 171 1.60 -11.39 3.63
CA GLN A 171 1.22 -12.75 3.23
C GLN A 171 0.16 -12.75 2.11
N ARG A 172 -0.84 -11.86 2.17
CA ARG A 172 -1.86 -11.72 1.10
C ARG A 172 -1.25 -11.23 -0.21
N ALA A 173 -0.37 -10.23 -0.17
CA ALA A 173 0.32 -9.72 -1.36
C ALA A 173 1.21 -10.78 -2.03
N ALA A 174 2.03 -11.50 -1.25
CA ALA A 174 2.84 -12.59 -1.77
C ALA A 174 2.00 -13.76 -2.29
N GLY A 175 0.93 -14.14 -1.59
CA GLY A 175 0.00 -15.18 -2.04
C GLY A 175 -0.69 -14.83 -3.35
N LEU A 176 -1.08 -13.56 -3.54
CA LEU A 176 -1.64 -13.08 -4.80
C LEU A 176 -0.60 -13.09 -5.94
N LEU A 177 0.63 -12.63 -5.69
CA LEU A 177 1.71 -12.72 -6.68
C LEU A 177 1.96 -14.18 -7.11
N MET A 178 2.01 -15.11 -6.17
CA MET A 178 2.15 -16.53 -6.47
C MET A 178 1.00 -17.05 -7.34
N LYS A 179 -0.25 -16.72 -7.03
CA LYS A 179 -1.42 -17.10 -7.86
C LYS A 179 -1.30 -16.61 -9.31
N ILE A 180 -0.84 -15.38 -9.53
CA ILE A 180 -0.62 -14.86 -10.89
C ILE A 180 0.43 -15.72 -11.62
N LEU A 181 1.54 -16.02 -10.93
CA LEU A 181 2.68 -16.77 -11.49
C LEU A 181 2.39 -18.26 -11.74
N THR A 182 1.59 -18.92 -10.90
CA THR A 182 1.43 -20.39 -10.92
C THR A 182 0.03 -20.87 -11.33
N GLU A 183 -1.00 -20.03 -11.17
CA GLU A 183 -2.40 -20.37 -11.46
C GLU A 183 -2.94 -19.62 -12.69
N ASN A 184 -2.15 -18.71 -13.29
CA ASN A 184 -2.54 -17.86 -14.44
C ASN A 184 -3.80 -17.02 -14.14
N VAL A 185 -3.95 -16.60 -12.88
CA VAL A 185 -4.91 -15.58 -12.46
C VAL A 185 -4.61 -14.26 -13.18
N ARG A 186 -5.66 -13.55 -13.60
CA ARG A 186 -5.60 -12.29 -14.35
C ARG A 186 -6.32 -11.19 -13.59
N PRO A 187 -5.61 -10.48 -12.68
CA PRO A 187 -6.20 -9.42 -11.89
C PRO A 187 -6.82 -8.32 -12.76
N VAL A 188 -8.03 -7.90 -12.41
CA VAL A 188 -8.64 -6.66 -12.89
C VAL A 188 -9.12 -5.85 -11.69
N THR A 189 -8.79 -4.56 -11.67
CA THR A 189 -9.06 -3.68 -10.52
C THR A 189 -10.12 -2.65 -10.85
N ALA A 190 -11.15 -2.55 -10.01
CA ALA A 190 -12.07 -1.42 -9.98
C ALA A 190 -11.82 -0.54 -8.75
N LYS A 191 -11.87 0.78 -8.93
CA LYS A 191 -11.73 1.79 -7.86
C LYS A 191 -12.92 2.74 -7.88
N VAL A 192 -13.40 3.15 -6.71
CA VAL A 192 -14.40 4.24 -6.58
C VAL A 192 -13.80 5.35 -5.72
N ALA A 193 -13.73 6.55 -6.29
CA ALA A 193 -13.34 7.76 -5.58
C ALA A 193 -14.50 8.30 -4.74
N ILE A 194 -14.24 8.60 -3.48
CA ILE A 194 -15.23 9.09 -2.51
C ILE A 194 -14.74 10.46 -2.00
N PRO A 195 -15.50 11.56 -2.22
CA PRO A 195 -15.08 12.92 -1.89
C PRO A 195 -15.23 13.22 -0.39
N ALA A 196 -14.50 12.49 0.44
CA ALA A 196 -14.52 12.60 1.89
C ALA A 196 -13.10 12.46 2.48
N LEU A 197 -12.87 13.18 3.58
CA LEU A 197 -11.74 12.99 4.48
C LEU A 197 -12.31 12.81 5.89
N VAL A 198 -11.89 11.76 6.57
CA VAL A 198 -12.55 11.22 7.77
C VAL A 198 -11.54 11.00 8.90
N ARG A 199 -11.96 11.15 10.16
CA ARG A 199 -11.07 11.05 11.34
C ARG A 199 -11.83 10.59 12.59
N GLY A 200 -11.16 9.90 13.52
CA GLY A 200 -11.69 9.59 14.86
C GLY A 200 -12.18 8.16 15.05
N ASP A 201 -12.76 7.88 16.21
CA ASP A 201 -12.94 6.52 16.76
C ASP A 201 -13.84 5.60 15.91
N GLU A 202 -14.72 6.17 15.09
CA GLU A 202 -15.54 5.43 14.13
C GLU A 202 -14.72 4.82 12.96
N LEU A 203 -13.43 5.19 12.85
CA LEU A 203 -12.45 4.52 11.98
C LEU A 203 -11.85 3.26 12.59
N ILE A 204 -11.97 3.03 13.91
CA ILE A 204 -11.39 1.83 14.54
C ILE A 204 -12.06 0.59 13.97
N THR A 205 -11.35 -0.25 13.23
CA THR A 205 -11.98 -1.31 12.40
C THR A 205 -12.70 -2.39 13.21
N ALA A 206 -12.27 -2.58 14.47
CA ALA A 206 -12.89 -3.52 15.39
C ALA A 206 -14.27 -3.06 15.92
N THR A 207 -14.48 -1.75 16.09
CA THR A 207 -15.63 -1.21 16.86
C THR A 207 -16.44 -0.14 16.14
N GLY A 208 -15.80 0.63 15.25
CA GLY A 208 -16.37 1.75 14.51
C GLY A 208 -17.06 1.35 13.20
N ALA A 209 -17.79 2.31 12.64
CA ALA A 209 -18.52 2.16 11.38
C ALA A 209 -17.63 1.78 10.18
N PHE A 210 -16.38 2.26 10.12
CA PHE A 210 -15.44 1.92 9.04
C PHE A 210 -15.16 0.42 8.92
N GLY A 211 -15.22 -0.31 10.04
CA GLY A 211 -15.11 -1.77 10.05
C GLY A 211 -16.20 -2.48 9.22
N GLN A 212 -17.33 -1.83 8.92
CA GLN A 212 -18.36 -2.39 8.03
C GLN A 212 -17.84 -2.47 6.59
N SER A 213 -17.23 -1.38 6.08
CA SER A 213 -16.63 -1.33 4.74
C SER A 213 -15.47 -2.32 4.60
N ILE A 214 -14.62 -2.45 5.63
CA ILE A 214 -13.55 -3.45 5.67
C ILE A 214 -14.12 -4.89 5.62
N ARG A 215 -15.19 -5.20 6.37
CA ARG A 215 -15.79 -6.54 6.33
C ARG A 215 -16.42 -6.85 4.96
N LEU A 216 -16.95 -5.85 4.25
CA LEU A 216 -17.41 -6.03 2.86
C LEU A 216 -16.24 -6.30 1.91
N ALA A 217 -15.11 -5.60 2.07
CA ALA A 217 -13.89 -5.89 1.33
C ALA A 217 -13.39 -7.33 1.60
N GLN A 218 -13.32 -7.76 2.86
CA GLN A 218 -12.94 -9.13 3.22
C GLN A 218 -13.88 -10.19 2.64
N GLN A 219 -15.19 -9.90 2.53
CA GLN A 219 -16.15 -10.78 1.85
C GLN A 219 -15.94 -10.82 0.34
N ALA A 220 -15.54 -9.71 -0.29
CA ALA A 220 -15.15 -9.67 -1.69
C ALA A 220 -13.89 -10.51 -1.95
N GLU A 221 -12.84 -10.40 -1.12
CA GLU A 221 -11.62 -11.23 -1.19
C GLU A 221 -11.90 -12.73 -1.06
N GLN A 222 -12.91 -13.12 -0.27
CA GLN A 222 -13.31 -14.51 -0.07
C GLN A 222 -14.30 -15.03 -1.13
N GLY A 223 -14.71 -14.19 -2.08
CA GLY A 223 -15.61 -14.57 -3.17
C GLY A 223 -14.94 -15.49 -4.21
N PRO A 224 -15.72 -16.19 -5.06
CA PRO A 224 -15.17 -17.17 -6.01
C PRO A 224 -14.14 -16.63 -7.01
N ALA A 225 -14.19 -15.34 -7.33
CA ALA A 225 -13.24 -14.62 -8.19
C ALA A 225 -12.51 -13.49 -7.44
N GLY A 226 -12.55 -13.46 -6.10
CA GLY A 226 -11.93 -12.43 -5.28
C GLY A 226 -10.41 -12.61 -5.16
N LEU A 227 -9.66 -11.52 -5.30
CA LEU A 227 -8.19 -11.52 -5.20
C LEU A 227 -7.67 -10.58 -4.11
N SER A 228 -8.11 -9.33 -4.12
CA SER A 228 -7.90 -8.37 -3.04
C SER A 228 -9.02 -7.31 -3.03
N ALA A 229 -9.29 -6.70 -1.90
CA ALA A 229 -10.18 -5.55 -1.79
C ALA A 229 -9.84 -4.73 -0.55
N GLY A 230 -10.25 -3.48 -0.53
CA GLY A 230 -10.04 -2.65 0.65
C GLY A 230 -10.60 -1.24 0.54
N MET A 231 -10.23 -0.45 1.54
CA MET A 231 -10.55 0.96 1.67
C MET A 231 -9.27 1.72 1.96
N PHE A 232 -9.04 2.78 1.19
CA PHE A 232 -8.07 3.81 1.52
C PHE A 232 -8.83 5.01 2.06
N ILE A 233 -8.50 5.48 3.25
CA ILE A 233 -9.09 6.71 3.84
C ILE A 233 -8.31 7.97 3.47
N GLY A 234 -7.11 7.80 2.90
CA GLY A 234 -6.17 8.86 2.56
C GLY A 234 -5.55 9.51 3.79
N ASN A 235 -4.30 9.96 3.69
CA ASN A 235 -3.71 10.79 4.74
C ASN A 235 -4.25 12.22 4.61
N PRO A 236 -5.07 12.73 5.55
CA PRO A 236 -5.70 14.04 5.44
C PRO A 236 -4.71 15.22 5.58
N PHE A 237 -3.41 14.93 5.70
CA PHE A 237 -2.33 15.92 5.80
C PHE A 237 -1.45 16.01 4.54
N THR A 238 -1.79 15.29 3.46
CA THR A 238 -1.05 15.30 2.18
C THR A 238 -1.83 16.07 1.11
N ASP A 239 -1.57 17.38 0.98
CA ASP A 239 -2.23 18.26 -0.01
C ASP A 239 -1.77 17.96 -1.45
N VAL A 240 -2.41 16.98 -2.08
CA VAL A 240 -2.18 16.54 -3.47
C VAL A 240 -3.49 16.39 -4.24
N PRO A 241 -3.50 16.52 -5.58
CA PRO A 241 -4.74 16.50 -6.37
C PRO A 241 -5.59 15.22 -6.23
N ALA A 242 -4.97 14.10 -5.84
CA ALA A 242 -5.63 12.82 -5.64
C ALA A 242 -6.05 12.57 -4.17
N LEU A 243 -5.93 13.53 -3.24
CA LEU A 243 -6.32 13.31 -1.85
C LEU A 243 -7.84 13.10 -1.71
N GLN A 244 -8.25 11.84 -1.57
CA GLN A 244 -9.63 11.40 -1.35
C GLN A 244 -9.66 10.09 -0.55
N THR A 245 -10.85 9.65 -0.14
CA THR A 245 -11.10 8.26 0.24
C THR A 245 -11.35 7.42 -1.02
N TYR A 246 -10.91 6.18 -1.04
CA TYR A 246 -11.16 5.22 -2.14
C TYR A 246 -11.65 3.88 -1.60
N SER A 247 -12.61 3.25 -2.29
CA SER A 247 -12.77 1.79 -2.25
C SER A 247 -12.07 1.17 -3.46
N PHE A 248 -11.60 -0.06 -3.34
CA PHE A 248 -11.15 -0.85 -4.48
C PHE A 248 -11.46 -2.34 -4.31
N VAL A 249 -11.59 -3.03 -5.44
CA VAL A 249 -11.71 -4.49 -5.53
C VAL A 249 -10.92 -4.97 -6.73
N VAL A 250 -10.19 -6.06 -6.53
CA VAL A 250 -9.41 -6.81 -7.51
C VAL A 250 -10.03 -8.19 -7.65
N THR A 251 -10.41 -8.57 -8.88
CA THR A 251 -10.98 -9.88 -9.20
C THR A 251 -10.16 -10.61 -10.27
N ASP A 252 -10.37 -11.92 -10.40
CA ASP A 252 -9.83 -12.70 -11.51
C ASP A 252 -10.72 -12.55 -12.75
N HIS A 253 -10.30 -11.67 -13.66
CA HIS A 253 -10.91 -11.44 -14.97
C HIS A 253 -12.44 -11.13 -14.95
N ASP A 254 -12.95 -10.52 -13.87
CA ASP A 254 -14.36 -10.13 -13.74
C ASP A 254 -14.50 -8.65 -13.34
N GLU A 255 -14.34 -7.76 -14.33
CA GLU A 255 -14.46 -6.31 -14.19
C GLU A 255 -15.83 -5.88 -13.65
N VAL A 256 -16.88 -6.62 -14.01
CA VAL A 256 -18.27 -6.31 -13.62
C VAL A 256 -18.46 -6.59 -12.13
N LEU A 257 -17.97 -7.73 -11.64
CA LEU A 257 -17.97 -8.05 -10.21
C LEU A 257 -17.10 -7.06 -9.41
N ALA A 258 -15.90 -6.75 -9.90
CA ALA A 258 -15.02 -5.76 -9.27
C ALA A 258 -15.73 -4.41 -9.11
N GLN A 259 -16.35 -3.90 -10.17
CA GLN A 259 -17.08 -2.63 -10.14
C GLN A 259 -18.26 -2.67 -9.16
N GLN A 260 -19.07 -3.73 -9.20
CA GLN A 260 -20.24 -3.88 -8.31
C GLN A 260 -19.84 -3.89 -6.84
N GLN A 261 -18.81 -4.68 -6.49
CA GLN A 261 -18.33 -4.78 -5.11
C GLN A 261 -17.63 -3.50 -4.64
N ALA A 262 -16.84 -2.84 -5.50
CA ALA A 262 -16.21 -1.56 -5.15
C ALA A 262 -17.27 -0.47 -4.87
N ILE A 263 -18.34 -0.41 -5.67
CA ILE A 263 -19.48 0.48 -5.43
C ILE A 263 -20.17 0.14 -4.10
N GLN A 264 -20.47 -1.13 -3.83
CA GLN A 264 -21.12 -1.57 -2.58
C GLN A 264 -20.30 -1.17 -1.33
N ILE A 265 -18.97 -1.32 -1.38
CA ILE A 265 -18.07 -0.91 -0.30
C ILE A 265 -18.08 0.62 -0.13
N ALA A 266 -18.07 1.37 -1.24
CA ALA A 266 -18.13 2.83 -1.23
C ALA A 266 -19.45 3.38 -0.69
N GLU A 267 -20.59 2.79 -1.05
CA GLU A 267 -21.92 3.15 -0.54
C GLU A 267 -22.03 2.91 0.98
N SER A 268 -21.46 1.80 1.46
CA SER A 268 -21.37 1.48 2.90
C SER A 268 -20.56 2.52 3.66
N PHE A 269 -19.41 2.95 3.11
CA PHE A 269 -18.60 4.02 3.67
C PHE A 269 -19.36 5.36 3.65
N TRP A 270 -19.90 5.75 2.49
CA TRP A 270 -20.60 7.02 2.30
C TRP A 270 -21.84 7.16 3.19
N THR A 271 -22.56 6.07 3.46
CA THR A 271 -23.68 6.07 4.40
C THR A 271 -23.25 6.39 5.86
N ASN A 272 -21.98 6.15 6.21
CA ASN A 272 -21.46 6.32 7.56
C ASN A 272 -20.46 7.49 7.73
N HIS A 273 -19.97 8.09 6.64
CA HIS A 273 -18.84 9.04 6.68
C HIS A 273 -19.05 10.23 7.64
N GLU A 274 -20.29 10.72 7.81
CA GLU A 274 -20.60 11.82 8.73
C GLU A 274 -20.35 11.50 10.22
N ARG A 275 -20.36 10.21 10.58
CA ARG A 275 -20.01 9.74 11.94
C ARG A 275 -18.50 9.73 12.17
N MET A 276 -17.71 9.61 11.10
CA MET A 276 -16.25 9.53 11.14
C MET A 276 -15.62 10.91 11.32
N ARG A 277 -15.96 11.53 12.45
CA ARG A 277 -15.46 12.83 12.93
C ARG A 277 -14.91 12.63 14.36
N VAL A 278 -13.96 13.46 14.77
CA VAL A 278 -13.39 13.41 16.14
C VAL A 278 -14.20 14.32 17.07
N PRO A 279 -14.93 13.79 18.07
CA PRO A 279 -15.54 14.60 19.12
C PRO A 279 -14.49 14.95 20.18
N LEU A 280 -13.88 16.14 20.07
CA LEU A 280 -12.91 16.62 21.05
C LEU A 280 -13.60 17.30 22.24
N VAL A 281 -13.20 16.91 23.46
CA VAL A 281 -13.51 17.63 24.71
C VAL A 281 -12.44 18.67 25.04
N SER A 282 -12.74 19.64 25.90
CA SER A 282 -11.72 20.60 26.34
C SER A 282 -10.67 19.96 27.25
N LEU A 283 -9.47 20.54 27.31
CA LEU A 283 -8.42 20.09 28.24
C LEU A 283 -8.89 20.16 29.70
N GLU A 284 -9.69 21.17 30.05
CA GLU A 284 -10.32 21.30 31.37
C GLU A 284 -11.26 20.12 31.68
N GLN A 285 -12.13 19.76 30.73
CA GLN A 285 -13.03 18.61 30.86
C GLN A 285 -12.26 17.28 30.96
N MET A 286 -11.15 17.14 30.24
CA MET A 286 -10.32 15.93 30.27
C MET A 286 -9.60 15.76 31.61
N VAL A 287 -9.04 16.84 32.17
CA VAL A 287 -8.37 16.81 33.48
C VAL A 287 -9.34 16.49 34.63
N GLN A 288 -10.63 16.83 34.50
CA GLN A 288 -11.68 16.49 35.47
C GLN A 288 -12.12 15.02 35.42
N GLN A 289 -11.64 14.21 34.47
CA GLN A 289 -11.97 12.78 34.31
C GLN A 289 -10.85 11.84 34.78
N LEU A 290 -9.75 12.38 35.31
CA LEU A 290 -8.60 11.65 35.87
C LEU A 290 -8.70 11.52 37.39
#